data_AF-A0A847JFZ8-F1
#
_entry.id   AF-A0A847JFZ8-F1
#
_cell.length_a   1.000
_cell.length_b   1.000
_cell.length_c   1.000
_cell.angle_alpha   90.00
_cell.angle_beta   90.00
_cell.angle_gamma   90.00
#
_symmetry.space_group_name_H-M   'P 1'
#
loop_
_entity.id
_entity.type
_entity.pdbx_description
1 polymer ?
#
loop_
_entity_poly.entity_id
_entity_poly.type
_entity_poly.pdbx_seq_one_letter_code
_entity_poly.pdbx_strand_id
1 'polypeptide(L)' 'ARQVADRVIFMDAGQIIEMNEPNAFFADPKHERTKLFLSQILH' A
#
# COMPACT_ATOMS: atom_id res chain seq x y z
N ALA A 1 -3.88 -9.80 -12.67
CA ALA A 1 -3.14 -8.53 -12.60
C ALA A 1 -2.00 -8.64 -11.59
N ARG A 2 -1.03 -9.53 -11.82
CA ARG A 2 0.12 -9.76 -10.92
C ARG A 2 1.39 -9.71 -11.77
N GLN A 3 2.44 -9.06 -11.24
CA GLN A 3 3.85 -9.14 -11.65
C GLN A 3 4.47 -8.04 -12.54
N VAL A 4 4.33 -6.74 -12.22
CA VAL A 4 5.37 -5.76 -12.65
C VAL A 4 5.46 -4.53 -11.73
N ALA A 5 5.37 -4.70 -10.40
CA ALA A 5 5.67 -3.60 -9.49
C ALA A 5 6.76 -4.07 -8.55
N ASP A 6 7.96 -3.54 -8.69
CA ASP A 6 9.07 -3.82 -7.78
C ASP A 6 8.84 -3.14 -6.43
N ARG A 7 8.12 -2.00 -6.40
CA ARG A 7 7.76 -1.29 -5.17
C ARG A 7 6.41 -0.62 -5.29
N VAL A 8 5.67 -0.62 -4.20
CA VAL A 8 4.43 0.14 -4.03
C VAL A 8 4.73 1.35 -3.16
N ILE A 9 4.28 2.52 -3.61
CA ILE A 9 4.37 3.76 -2.86
C ILE A 9 2.95 4.24 -2.62
N PHE A 10 2.56 4.32 -1.36
CA PHE A 10 1.32 4.94 -0.93
C PHE A 10 1.57 6.40 -0.61
N MET A 11 0.84 7.27 -1.32
CA MET A 11 0.93 8.71 -1.16
C MET A 11 -0.41 9.27 -0.66
N ASP A 12 -0.36 10.15 0.32
CA ASP A 12 -1.52 10.88 0.85
C ASP A 12 -1.13 12.36 1.04
N ALA A 13 -2.04 13.27 0.67
CA ALA A 13 -1.84 14.72 0.76
C ALA A 13 -0.51 15.23 0.14
N GLY A 14 -0.01 14.58 -0.90
CA GLY A 14 1.26 14.93 -1.55
C GLY A 14 2.52 14.46 -0.81
N GLN A 15 2.37 13.67 0.24
CA GLN A 15 3.49 13.04 0.97
C GLN A 15 3.50 11.54 0.75
N ILE A 16 4.70 10.96 0.77
CA ILE A 16 4.88 9.51 0.76
C ILE A 16 4.63 9.02 2.19
N ILE A 17 3.55 8.26 2.37
CA ILE A 17 3.16 7.69 3.66
C ILE A 17 3.81 6.33 3.88
N GLU A 18 3.86 5.49 2.83
CA GLU A 18 4.48 4.18 2.93
C GLU A 18 5.11 3.77 1.60
N MET A 19 6.27 3.12 1.67
CA MET A 19 6.94 2.51 0.53
C MET A 19 7.33 1.09 0.91
N ASN A 20 6.80 0.10 0.21
CA ASN A 20 7.08 -1.31 0.48
C ASN A 20 6.94 -2.17 -0.77
N GLU A 21 7.47 -3.40 -0.70
CA GLU A 21 7.21 -4.43 -1.71
C GLU A 21 5.70 -4.71 -1.79
N PRO A 22 5.12 -4.96 -2.97
CA PRO A 22 3.68 -5.18 -3.11
C PRO A 22 3.16 -6.27 -2.17
N ASN A 23 3.90 -7.39 -2.07
CA ASN A 23 3.51 -8.50 -1.21
C ASN A 23 3.44 -8.08 0.26
N ALA A 24 4.43 -7.33 0.74
CA ALA A 24 4.45 -6.83 2.11
C ALA A 24 3.35 -5.78 2.33
N PHE A 25 3.15 -4.88 1.37
CA PHE A 25 2.14 -3.83 1.43
C PHE A 25 0.72 -4.39 1.58
N PHE A 26 0.37 -5.44 0.83
CA PHE A 26 -0.96 -6.06 0.90
C PHE A 26 -1.10 -7.09 2.03
N ALA A 27 -0.02 -7.78 2.44
CA ALA A 27 -0.08 -8.83 3.46
C ALA A 27 0.10 -8.31 4.90
N ASP A 28 1.01 -7.36 5.11
CA ASP A 28 1.32 -6.76 6.42
C ASP A 28 1.62 -5.27 6.29
N PRO A 29 0.59 -4.45 5.96
CA PRO A 29 0.74 -2.99 5.93
C PRO A 29 1.14 -2.47 7.31
N LYS A 30 2.22 -1.70 7.40
CA LYS A 30 2.73 -1.20 8.69
C LYS A 30 2.06 0.10 9.13
N HIS A 31 1.59 0.91 8.20
CA HIS A 31 0.84 2.12 8.54
C HIS A 31 -0.66 1.87 8.67
N GLU A 32 -1.27 2.49 9.69
CA GLU A 32 -2.74 2.46 9.88
C GLU A 32 -3.49 3.10 8.70
N ARG A 33 -2.94 4.18 8.12
CA ARG A 33 -3.49 4.80 6.90
C ARG A 33 -3.55 3.81 5.73
N THR A 34 -2.51 3.01 5.55
CA THR A 34 -2.46 1.98 4.51
C THR A 34 -3.50 0.90 4.76
N LYS A 35 -3.67 0.45 6.02
CA LYS A 35 -4.74 -0.50 6.40
C LYS A 35 -6.13 0.03 6.06
N LEU A 36 -6.38 1.31 6.39
CA LEU A 36 -7.65 1.97 6.10
C LEU A 36 -7.90 2.10 4.59
N PHE A 37 -6.86 2.41 3.82
CA PHE A 37 -6.95 2.48 2.36
C PHE A 37 -7.26 1.10 1.76
N LEU A 38 -6.53 0.06 2.17
CA LEU A 38 -6.76 -1.30 1.69
C LEU A 38 -8.16 -1.81 2.01
N SER A 39 -8.70 -1.51 3.19
CA SER A 39 -10.06 -1.93 3.57
C SER A 39 -11.16 -1.23 2.77
N GLN A 40 -10.91 -0.03 2.21
CA GLN A 40 -11.86 0.67 1.35
C GLN A 40 -11.88 0.14 -0.09
N ILE A 41 -10.80 -0.47 -0.55
CA ILE A 41 -10.63 -0.89 -1.96
C ILE A 41 -10.93 -2.39 -2.16
N LEU A 42 -10.80 -3.19 -1.10
CA LEU A 42 -11.03 -4.64 -1.13
C LEU A 42 -12.52 -5.04 -0.99
N HIS A 43 -13.46 -4.10 -1.16
CA HIS A 43 -14.91 -4.40 -1.26
C HIS A 43 -15.35 -4.57 -2.71
#